data_AF-A0A1G8VWR2-F1
#
_entry.id   AF-A0A1G8VWR2-F1
#
_cell.length_a   1.000
_cell.length_b   1.000
_cell.length_c   1.000
_cell.angle_alpha   90.00
_cell.angle_beta   90.00
_cell.angle_gamma   90.00
#
_symmetry.space_group_name_H-M   'P 1'
#
loop_
_entity.id
_entity.type
_entity.pdbx_description
1 polymer ?
#
loop_
_entity_poly.entity_id
_entity_poly.type
_entity_poly.pdbx_seq_one_letter_code
_entity_poly.pdbx_strand_id
1 'polypeptide(L)'
;MSESGHTFNFHGNSFSGPQNFGAGGTAYVNQGAGNDEELDRLRGLVAELVDSLSKRPEDDVDSARAYDQASEMAELLEENSPDGERVRKKWSRLRPLLEGLGTAGSVASIAGLLGNLF
;
A
#
# COMPACT_ATOMS: atom_id res chain seq x y z
N MET A 1 32.06 -38.92 -24.24
CA MET A 1 30.92 -38.24 -23.61
C MET A 1 31.20 -36.75 -23.81
N SER A 2 30.97 -36.24 -25.03
CA SER A 2 29.76 -35.51 -25.47
C SER A 2 29.62 -34.18 -24.72
N GLU A 3 30.18 -33.08 -25.25
CA GLU A 3 29.52 -32.04 -26.09
C GLU A 3 28.53 -31.18 -25.27
N SER A 4 28.51 -29.85 -25.26
CA SER A 4 28.93 -28.85 -26.25
C SER A 4 29.16 -27.50 -25.57
N GLY A 5 30.17 -26.74 -26.04
CA GLY A 5 30.34 -25.34 -25.66
C GLY A 5 29.31 -24.43 -26.31
N HIS A 6 29.08 -23.26 -25.72
CA HIS A 6 28.71 -22.06 -26.48
C HIS A 6 29.16 -20.78 -25.78
N THR A 7 30.16 -20.16 -26.41
CA THR A 7 30.64 -18.79 -26.25
C THR A 7 29.56 -17.77 -26.63
N PHE A 8 29.38 -16.76 -25.76
CA PHE A 8 28.89 -15.37 -25.91
C PHE A 8 27.83 -15.00 -26.97
N ASN A 9 26.88 -14.12 -26.59
CA ASN A 9 26.69 -12.83 -27.27
C ASN A 9 25.84 -11.85 -26.45
N PHE A 10 26.42 -10.67 -26.20
CA PHE A 10 25.70 -9.44 -25.86
C PHE A 10 25.24 -8.79 -27.16
N HIS A 11 24.06 -8.17 -27.19
CA HIS A 11 23.70 -7.21 -28.23
C HIS A 11 22.80 -6.07 -27.70
N GLY A 12 23.40 -4.87 -27.67
CA GLY A 12 22.77 -3.53 -27.64
C GLY A 12 22.28 -3.01 -26.28
N ASN A 13 22.77 -1.92 -25.69
CA ASN A 13 23.82 -0.98 -26.08
C ASN A 13 24.30 -0.23 -24.81
N SER A 14 25.62 -0.28 -24.55
CA SER A 14 26.46 0.68 -23.82
C SER A 14 26.11 1.07 -22.36
N PHE A 15 26.84 0.49 -21.40
CA PHE A 15 27.24 1.24 -20.21
C PHE A 15 28.74 1.02 -19.93
N SER A 16 29.55 2.05 -20.20
CA SER A 16 30.96 2.12 -19.82
C SER A 16 31.08 2.81 -18.46
N GLY A 17 31.49 2.06 -17.45
CA GLY A 17 31.96 2.56 -16.16
C GLY A 17 32.43 1.39 -15.29
N PRO A 18 33.58 1.49 -14.58
CA PRO A 18 34.12 0.37 -13.81
C PRO A 18 33.23 0.06 -12.59
N GLN A 19 32.39 -0.97 -12.71
CA GLN A 19 31.71 -1.55 -11.56
C GLN A 19 32.64 -2.57 -10.92
N ASN A 20 33.23 -2.15 -9.81
CA ASN A 20 34.10 -2.96 -8.98
C ASN A 20 33.24 -4.04 -8.28
N PHE A 21 33.01 -5.17 -8.95
CA PHE A 21 32.32 -6.33 -8.39
C PHE A 21 33.28 -7.12 -7.50
N GLY A 22 33.52 -6.58 -6.29
CA GLY A 22 34.14 -7.31 -5.20
C GLY A 22 33.12 -8.21 -4.50
N ALA A 23 33.18 -9.50 -4.86
CA ALA A 23 32.78 -10.69 -4.10
C ALA A 23 31.64 -10.61 -3.06
N GLY A 24 30.56 -11.35 -3.34
CA GLY A 24 29.83 -12.09 -2.31
C GLY A 24 28.65 -11.37 -1.67
N GLY A 25 27.60 -11.12 -2.44
CA GLY A 25 26.31 -10.72 -1.88
C GLY A 25 25.39 -10.20 -2.97
N THR A 26 24.58 -11.07 -3.55
CA THR A 26 23.37 -10.63 -4.24
C THR A 26 22.45 -10.03 -3.18
N ALA A 27 22.57 -8.73 -2.95
CA ALA A 27 21.50 -7.98 -2.30
C ALA A 27 20.30 -8.01 -3.25
N TYR A 28 19.49 -9.06 -3.13
CA TYR A 28 18.10 -9.04 -3.56
C TYR A 28 17.45 -7.90 -2.79
N VAL A 29 17.36 -6.72 -3.42
CA VAL A 29 16.45 -5.68 -2.96
C VAL A 29 15.05 -6.24 -3.23
N ASN A 30 14.49 -6.89 -2.21
CA ASN A 30 13.12 -7.38 -2.20
C ASN A 30 12.21 -6.14 -2.12
N GLN A 31 12.03 -5.47 -3.26
CA GLN A 31 11.19 -4.28 -3.38
C GLN A 31 9.71 -4.65 -3.69
N GLY A 32 9.39 -5.95 -3.71
CA GLY A 32 8.05 -6.46 -4.03
C GLY A 32 7.22 -6.84 -2.80
N ALA A 33 7.79 -7.52 -1.80
CA ALA A 33 7.01 -8.11 -0.72
C ALA A 33 6.47 -7.08 0.31
N GLY A 34 7.20 -5.98 0.54
CA GLY A 34 6.82 -4.99 1.56
C GLY A 34 5.52 -4.24 1.23
N ASN A 35 5.32 -3.87 -0.04
CA ASN A 35 4.16 -3.11 -0.46
C ASN A 35 2.86 -3.94 -0.39
N ASP A 36 2.93 -5.24 -0.70
CA ASP A 36 1.76 -6.12 -0.60
C ASP A 36 1.36 -6.35 0.86
N GLU A 37 2.33 -6.57 1.77
CA GLU A 37 2.05 -6.70 3.21
C GLU A 37 1.51 -5.41 3.83
N GLU A 38 2.01 -4.25 3.40
CA GLU A 38 1.51 -2.95 3.88
C GLU A 38 0.13 -2.61 3.33
N LEU A 39 -0.14 -3.00 2.08
CA LEU A 39 -1.46 -2.85 1.48
C LEU A 39 -2.48 -3.76 2.18
N ASP A 40 -2.09 -4.98 2.53
CA ASP A 40 -2.92 -5.89 3.33
C ASP A 40 -3.21 -5.33 4.74
N ARG A 41 -2.20 -4.75 5.40
CA ARG A 41 -2.40 -4.04 6.68
C ARG A 41 -3.32 -2.83 6.55
N LEU A 42 -3.19 -2.06 5.47
CA LEU A 42 -4.07 -0.93 5.20
C LEU A 42 -5.51 -1.40 5.00
N ARG A 43 -5.73 -2.48 4.23
CA ARG A 43 -7.04 -3.12 4.06
C ARG A 43 -7.62 -3.56 5.40
N GLY A 44 -6.81 -4.21 6.24
CA GLY A 44 -7.21 -4.63 7.59
C GLY A 44 -7.67 -3.46 8.46
N LEU A 45 -6.87 -2.40 8.54
CA LEU A 45 -7.21 -1.22 9.35
C LEU A 45 -8.46 -0.49 8.87
N VAL A 46 -8.65 -0.37 7.55
CA VAL A 46 -9.85 0.25 6.99
C VAL A 46 -11.07 -0.64 7.25
N ALA A 47 -10.95 -1.97 7.15
CA ALA A 47 -12.03 -2.90 7.49
C ALA A 47 -12.41 -2.85 8.98
N GLU A 48 -11.42 -2.82 9.89
CA GLU A 48 -11.66 -2.66 11.33
C GLU A 48 -12.33 -1.32 11.65
N LEU A 49 -11.96 -0.26 10.93
CA LEU A 49 -12.60 1.03 11.06
C LEU A 49 -14.06 0.99 10.59
N VAL A 50 -14.35 0.38 9.46
CA VAL A 50 -15.73 0.19 8.95
C VAL A 50 -16.57 -0.58 9.96
N ASP A 51 -16.05 -1.70 10.49
CA ASP A 51 -16.73 -2.48 11.54
C ASP A 51 -16.96 -1.63 12.80
N SER A 52 -15.97 -0.87 13.25
CA SER A 52 -16.09 0.01 14.42
C SER A 52 -17.15 1.10 14.22
N LEU A 53 -17.25 1.67 13.02
CA LEU A 53 -18.25 2.67 12.67
C LEU A 53 -19.64 2.05 12.51
N SER A 54 -19.74 0.82 12.00
CA SER A 54 -21.02 0.09 11.87
C SER A 54 -21.68 -0.22 13.22
N LYS A 55 -20.87 -0.34 14.28
CA LYS A 55 -21.32 -0.59 15.65
C LYS A 55 -21.76 0.67 16.38
N ARG A 56 -21.54 1.86 15.80
CA ARG A 56 -22.02 3.12 16.38
C ARG A 56 -23.51 3.32 16.07
N PRO A 57 -24.24 4.00 16.97
CA PRO A 57 -25.65 4.32 16.74
C PRO A 57 -25.82 5.19 15.48
N GLU A 58 -26.77 4.82 14.62
CA GLU A 58 -27.08 5.50 13.34
C GLU A 58 -27.57 6.96 13.50
N ASP A 59 -27.90 7.39 14.71
CA ASP A 59 -28.30 8.76 15.03
C ASP A 59 -27.17 9.79 14.82
N ASP A 60 -25.91 9.35 14.75
CA ASP A 60 -24.77 10.21 14.54
C ASP A 60 -24.46 10.35 13.03
N VAL A 61 -24.93 11.46 12.44
CA VAL A 61 -24.79 11.76 11.00
C VAL A 61 -23.33 11.73 10.54
N ASP A 62 -22.40 12.14 11.40
CA ASP A 62 -20.97 12.14 11.09
C ASP A 62 -20.40 10.71 11.11
N SER A 63 -20.86 9.85 12.02
CA SER A 63 -20.53 8.43 12.05
C SER A 63 -21.05 7.69 10.81
N ALA A 64 -22.28 7.97 10.38
CA ALA A 64 -22.85 7.41 9.15
C ALA A 64 -22.07 7.86 7.90
N ARG A 65 -21.67 9.13 7.82
CA ARG A 65 -20.82 9.64 6.74
C ARG A 65 -19.42 9.05 6.76
N ALA A 66 -18.82 8.91 7.94
CA ALA A 66 -17.52 8.28 8.09
C ALA A 66 -17.58 6.81 7.67
N TYR A 67 -18.65 6.10 8.01
CA TYR A 67 -18.87 4.71 7.60
C TYR A 67 -18.93 4.59 6.07
N ASP A 68 -19.76 5.40 5.42
CA ASP A 68 -19.88 5.43 3.95
C ASP A 68 -18.52 5.68 3.27
N GLN A 69 -17.79 6.71 3.72
CA GLN A 69 -16.46 7.02 3.16
C GLN A 69 -15.40 5.95 3.45
N ALA A 70 -15.46 5.29 4.61
CA ALA A 70 -14.56 4.19 4.96
C ALA A 70 -14.89 2.92 4.16
N SER A 71 -16.17 2.64 3.91
CA SER A 71 -16.63 1.52 3.08
C SER A 71 -16.18 1.69 1.64
N GLU A 72 -16.40 2.87 1.04
CA GLU A 72 -15.93 3.17 -0.33
C GLU A 72 -14.40 3.04 -0.45
N MET A 73 -13.66 3.41 0.61
CA MET A 73 -12.20 3.25 0.64
C MET A 73 -11.80 1.78 0.74
N ALA A 74 -12.53 0.96 1.50
CA ALA A 74 -12.31 -0.48 1.58
C ALA A 74 -12.50 -1.13 0.20
N GLU A 75 -13.57 -0.79 -0.50
CA GLU A 75 -13.87 -1.30 -1.85
C GLU A 75 -12.76 -0.96 -2.86
N LEU A 76 -12.23 0.28 -2.82
CA LEU A 76 -11.09 0.67 -3.65
C LEU A 76 -9.83 -0.13 -3.32
N LEU A 77 -9.62 -0.46 -2.05
CA LEU A 77 -8.46 -1.22 -1.62
C LEU A 77 -8.57 -2.70 -1.98
N GLU A 78 -9.77 -3.28 -2.11
CA GLU A 78 -9.97 -4.67 -2.56
C GLU A 78 -9.52 -4.92 -4.02
N GLU A 79 -9.37 -3.86 -4.83
CA GLU A 79 -8.85 -3.98 -6.18
C GLU A 79 -7.42 -4.57 -6.16
N ASN A 80 -7.09 -5.43 -7.15
CA ASN A 80 -5.74 -6.03 -7.28
C ASN A 80 -4.64 -4.98 -7.52
N SER A 81 -5.01 -3.76 -7.94
CA SER A 81 -4.09 -2.63 -8.11
C SER A 81 -4.84 -1.34 -7.76
N PRO A 82 -4.93 -0.98 -6.47
CA PRO A 82 -5.69 0.17 -6.03
C PRO A 82 -5.04 1.46 -6.54
N ASP A 83 -5.88 2.37 -7.05
CA ASP A 83 -5.43 3.69 -7.48
C ASP A 83 -5.09 4.56 -6.26
N GLY A 84 -3.79 4.76 -6.04
CA GLY A 84 -3.29 5.51 -4.89
C GLY A 84 -3.78 6.95 -4.81
N GLU A 85 -4.03 7.61 -5.96
CA GLU A 85 -4.58 8.97 -5.97
C GLU A 85 -6.03 8.98 -5.50
N ARG A 86 -6.84 8.02 -5.98
CA ARG A 86 -8.23 7.85 -5.53
C ARG A 86 -8.31 7.51 -4.05
N VAL A 87 -7.49 6.58 -3.58
CA VAL A 87 -7.41 6.18 -2.17
C VAL A 87 -7.01 7.38 -1.30
N ARG A 88 -5.98 8.13 -1.68
CA ARG A 88 -5.55 9.35 -0.96
C ARG A 88 -6.64 10.42 -0.93
N LYS A 89 -7.35 10.62 -2.04
CA LYS A 89 -8.45 11.59 -2.13
C LYS A 89 -9.61 11.21 -1.20
N LYS A 90 -9.95 9.92 -1.13
CA LYS A 90 -10.95 9.41 -0.18
C LYS A 90 -10.48 9.55 1.26
N TRP A 91 -9.23 9.18 1.55
CA TRP A 91 -8.63 9.36 2.86
C TRP A 91 -8.65 10.81 3.34
N SER A 92 -8.33 11.77 2.46
CA SER A 92 -8.36 13.20 2.81
C SER A 92 -9.75 13.70 3.20
N ARG A 93 -10.82 13.03 2.76
CA ARG A 93 -12.21 13.36 3.14
C ARG A 93 -12.64 12.64 4.40
N LEU A 94 -12.21 11.39 4.56
CA LEU A 94 -12.50 10.54 5.71
C LEU A 94 -11.79 11.03 6.98
N ARG A 95 -10.51 11.41 6.86
CA ARG A 95 -9.66 11.84 7.97
C ARG A 95 -10.33 12.87 8.91
N PRO A 96 -10.84 14.03 8.45
CA PRO A 96 -11.43 15.01 9.35
C PRO A 96 -12.71 14.49 10.06
N LEU A 97 -13.46 13.59 9.42
CA LEU A 97 -14.61 12.94 10.05
C LEU A 97 -14.15 12.05 11.21
N LEU A 98 -13.11 11.23 10.99
CA LEU A 98 -12.53 10.38 12.02
C LEU A 98 -11.91 11.19 13.18
N GLU A 99 -11.22 12.29 12.88
CA GLU A 99 -10.70 13.20 13.90
C GLU A 99 -11.83 13.77 14.77
N GLY A 100 -12.96 14.14 14.16
CA GLY A 100 -14.17 14.59 14.89
C GLY A 100 -14.81 13.50 15.76
N LEU A 101 -14.73 12.23 15.35
CA LEU A 101 -15.30 11.09 16.07
C LEU A 101 -14.40 10.53 17.18
N GLY A 102 -13.17 11.06 17.33
CA GLY A 102 -12.20 10.64 18.34
C GLY A 102 -11.37 9.41 17.97
N THR A 103 -11.34 8.99 16.70
CA THR A 103 -10.56 7.83 16.21
C THR A 103 -9.12 8.20 15.82
N ALA A 104 -8.48 9.07 16.60
CA ALA A 104 -7.14 9.60 16.31
C ALA A 104 -6.05 8.51 16.14
N GLY A 105 -6.16 7.39 16.86
CA GLY A 105 -5.22 6.26 16.73
C GLY A 105 -5.32 5.54 15.38
N SER A 106 -6.54 5.33 14.89
CA SER A 106 -6.81 4.76 13.56
C SER A 106 -6.36 5.72 12.46
N VAL A 107 -6.58 7.03 12.66
CA VAL A 107 -6.14 8.08 11.72
C VAL A 107 -4.63 8.07 11.52
N ALA A 108 -3.85 8.07 12.62
CA ALA A 108 -2.40 8.06 12.51
C ALA A 108 -1.87 6.78 11.83
N SER A 109 -2.47 5.63 12.15
CA SER A 109 -2.06 4.33 11.60
C SER A 109 -2.31 4.25 10.10
N ILE A 110 -3.50 4.65 9.64
CA ILE A 110 -3.85 4.63 8.21
C ILE A 110 -3.05 5.68 7.44
N ALA A 111 -2.87 6.90 7.97
CA ALA A 111 -2.08 7.94 7.33
C ALA A 111 -0.61 7.55 7.16
N GLY A 112 -0.04 6.83 8.14
CA GLY A 112 1.32 6.30 8.07
C GLY A 112 1.49 5.29 6.92
N LEU A 113 0.57 4.34 6.79
CA LEU A 113 0.64 3.33 5.72
C LEU A 113 0.40 3.93 4.33
N LEU A 114 -0.55 4.87 4.20
CA LEU A 114 -0.79 5.57 2.92
C LEU A 114 0.39 6.42 2.45
N GLY A 115 1.20 6.94 3.38
CA GLY A 115 2.42 7.67 3.07
C GLY A 115 3.57 6.76 2.62
N ASN A 116 3.53 5.47 2.97
CA ASN A 116 4.55 4.50 2.58
C ASN A 116 4.21 3.77 1.28
N LEU A 117 2.93 3.49 1.03
CA LEU A 117 2.44 2.73 -0.13
C LEU A 117 2.41 3.52 -1.45
N PHE A 118 2.22 4.84 -1.39
CA PHE A 118 1.94 5.70 -2.53
C PHE A 118 2.88 6.91 -2.55
#